data_AF-A0A2A4VLJ0-F1
#
_entry.id   AF-A0A2A4VLJ0-F1
#
_cell.length_a   1.000
_cell.length_b   1.000
_cell.length_c   1.000
_cell.angle_alpha   90.00
_cell.angle_beta   90.00
_cell.angle_gamma   90.00
#
_symmetry.space_group_name_H-M   'P 1'
#
loop_
_entity.id
_entity.type
_entity.pdbx_description
1 polymer ?
#
loop_
_entity_poly.entity_id
_entity_poly.type
_entity_poly.pdbx_seq_one_letter_code
_entity_poly.pdbx_strand_id
1 'polypeptide(L)'
;MPGRKVAIEQALTKALITAKVLHVEDKMIPAIFNYIHLSHAKFDNLKDIKNLFMINDIDEKSFDKTFKSFAVKREFNKMQSKTRFMREQGITGVPTLIINGKYKSIDTSVKSMDEYKALVQYLLNK
;
A
#
# COMPACT_ATOMS: atom_id res chain seq x y z
N MET A 1 11.82 -0.73 -1.17
CA MET A 1 12.47 -1.95 -1.68
C MET A 1 13.89 -1.60 -2.09
N PRO A 2 14.91 -2.37 -1.71
CA PRO A 2 16.27 -2.16 -2.21
C PRO A 2 16.22 -2.06 -3.75
N GLY A 3 16.68 -0.95 -4.33
CA GLY A 3 16.78 -0.75 -5.78
C GLY A 3 15.60 -0.12 -6.53
N ARG A 4 14.49 0.28 -5.89
CA ARG A 4 13.41 1.05 -6.57
C ARG A 4 13.52 2.56 -6.29
N LYS A 5 13.21 3.38 -7.32
CA LYS A 5 13.25 4.85 -7.24
C LYS A 5 12.26 5.34 -6.17
N VAL A 6 12.74 6.05 -5.14
CA VAL A 6 11.92 6.60 -4.04
C VAL A 6 10.72 7.39 -4.55
N ALA A 7 10.89 8.16 -5.63
CA ALA A 7 9.82 8.93 -6.25
C ALA A 7 8.66 8.04 -6.73
N ILE A 8 8.95 6.85 -7.27
CA ILE A 8 7.93 5.90 -7.74
C ILE A 8 7.25 5.23 -6.55
N GLU A 9 8.01 4.86 -5.50
CA GLU A 9 7.41 4.33 -4.27
C GLU A 9 6.40 5.31 -3.67
N GLN A 10 6.77 6.59 -3.59
CA GLN A 10 5.87 7.64 -3.11
C GLN A 10 4.67 7.87 -4.04
N ALA A 11 4.87 7.79 -5.36
CA ALA A 11 3.78 7.91 -6.33
C ALA A 11 2.78 6.76 -6.22
N LEU A 12 3.26 5.52 -5.99
CA LEU A 12 2.41 4.36 -5.74
C LEU A 12 1.64 4.49 -4.42
N THR A 13 2.27 4.98 -3.35
CA THR A 13 1.54 5.29 -2.10
C THR A 13 0.41 6.29 -2.36
N LYS A 14 0.69 7.37 -3.09
CA LYS A 14 -0.36 8.34 -3.47
C LYS A 14 -1.43 7.72 -4.37
N ALA A 15 -1.07 6.79 -5.25
CA ALA A 15 -2.04 6.08 -6.10
C ALA A 15 -3.01 5.23 -5.28
N LEU A 16 -2.51 4.50 -4.27
CA LEU A 16 -3.36 3.73 -3.35
C LEU A 16 -4.31 4.64 -2.56
N ILE A 17 -3.82 5.79 -2.08
CA ILE A 17 -4.67 6.79 -1.42
C ILE A 17 -5.69 7.37 -2.40
N THR A 18 -5.29 7.64 -3.64
CA THR A 18 -6.18 8.16 -4.69
C THR A 18 -7.30 7.19 -4.98
N ALA A 19 -6.99 5.90 -5.12
CA ALA A 19 -7.99 4.85 -5.29
C ALA A 19 -9.02 4.84 -4.14
N LYS A 20 -8.54 4.97 -2.90
CA LYS A 20 -9.40 5.05 -1.71
C LYS A 20 -10.30 6.29 -1.71
N VAL A 21 -9.77 7.45 -2.10
CA VAL A 21 -10.56 8.71 -2.17
C VAL A 21 -11.60 8.65 -3.29
N LEU A 22 -11.30 7.92 -4.37
CA LEU A 22 -12.23 7.68 -5.48
C LEU A 22 -13.20 6.51 -5.23
N HIS A 23 -13.06 5.79 -4.11
CA HIS A 23 -13.85 4.58 -3.80
C HIS A 23 -13.72 3.46 -4.84
N VAL A 24 -12.50 3.26 -5.37
CA VAL A 24 -12.19 2.24 -6.39
C VAL A 24 -11.05 1.31 -5.94
N GLU A 25 -10.79 1.24 -4.63
CA GLU A 25 -9.73 0.39 -4.06
C GLU A 25 -9.86 -1.09 -4.46
N ASP A 26 -11.06 -1.64 -4.47
CA ASP A 26 -11.32 -3.06 -4.78
C ASP A 26 -10.92 -3.42 -6.22
N LYS A 27 -10.93 -2.45 -7.13
CA LYS A 27 -10.45 -2.61 -8.51
C LYS A 27 -8.96 -2.29 -8.63
N MET A 28 -8.55 -1.16 -8.06
CA MET A 28 -7.22 -0.61 -8.33
C MET A 28 -6.11 -1.26 -7.52
N ILE A 29 -6.38 -1.73 -6.31
CA ILE A 29 -5.37 -2.44 -5.51
C ILE A 29 -4.96 -3.75 -6.21
N PRO A 30 -5.89 -4.63 -6.62
CA PRO A 30 -5.54 -5.81 -7.40
C PRO A 30 -4.87 -5.47 -8.73
N ALA A 31 -5.33 -4.44 -9.45
CA ALA A 31 -4.73 -4.05 -10.73
C ALA A 31 -3.25 -3.65 -10.57
N ILE A 32 -2.93 -2.82 -9.57
CA ILE A 32 -1.55 -2.40 -9.27
C ILE A 32 -0.72 -3.62 -8.84
N PHE A 33 -1.26 -4.48 -7.98
CA PHE A 33 -0.56 -5.65 -7.49
C PHE A 33 -0.25 -6.63 -8.64
N ASN A 34 -1.23 -6.95 -9.47
CA ASN A 34 -1.08 -7.85 -10.60
C ASN A 34 -0.10 -7.31 -11.64
N TYR A 35 -0.13 -6.01 -11.91
CA TYR A 35 0.84 -5.38 -12.82
C TYR A 35 2.29 -5.59 -12.35
N ILE A 36 2.53 -5.49 -11.04
CA ILE A 36 3.87 -5.69 -10.46
C ILE A 36 4.25 -7.18 -10.39
N HIS A 37 3.33 -8.03 -9.92
CA HIS A 37 3.64 -9.40 -9.49
C HIS A 37 3.35 -10.47 -10.53
N LEU A 38 2.31 -10.31 -11.35
CA LEU A 38 1.93 -11.28 -12.38
C LEU A 38 2.49 -10.89 -13.75
N SER A 39 2.37 -9.60 -14.12
CA SER A 39 2.88 -9.11 -15.40
C SER A 39 4.38 -8.84 -15.39
N HIS A 40 5.03 -8.95 -14.21
CA HIS A 40 6.44 -8.59 -14.00
C HIS A 40 6.81 -7.20 -14.52
N ALA A 41 5.83 -6.30 -14.60
CA ALA A 41 5.99 -4.97 -15.15
C ALA A 41 6.48 -3.99 -14.07
N LYS A 42 7.09 -2.89 -14.53
CA LYS A 42 7.60 -1.83 -13.67
C LYS A 42 6.87 -0.53 -13.97
N PHE A 43 6.72 0.30 -12.95
CA PHE A 43 6.35 1.69 -13.10
C PHE A 43 7.65 2.49 -13.17
N ASP A 44 7.92 3.13 -14.29
CA ASP A 44 9.12 3.94 -14.50
C ASP A 44 8.86 5.41 -14.17
N ASN A 45 7.60 5.84 -14.30
CA ASN A 45 7.18 7.22 -14.12
C ASN A 45 5.69 7.30 -13.68
N LEU A 46 5.23 8.53 -13.40
CA LEU A 46 3.84 8.77 -12.98
C LEU A 46 2.81 8.50 -14.08
N LYS A 47 3.19 8.67 -15.35
CA LYS A 47 2.30 8.41 -16.50
C LYS A 47 1.91 6.94 -16.55
N ASP A 48 2.82 6.02 -16.24
CA ASP A 48 2.51 4.58 -16.20
C ASP A 48 1.44 4.26 -15.15
N ILE A 49 1.55 4.88 -13.97
CA ILE A 49 0.56 4.74 -12.89
C ILE A 49 -0.78 5.30 -13.36
N LYS A 50 -0.80 6.50 -13.94
CA LYS A 50 -2.01 7.14 -14.46
C LYS A 50 -2.69 6.30 -15.55
N ASN A 51 -1.91 5.77 -16.50
CA ASN A 51 -2.42 4.92 -17.57
C ASN A 51 -3.10 3.67 -17.02
N LEU A 52 -2.58 3.08 -15.95
CA LEU A 52 -3.23 1.93 -15.31
C LEU A 52 -4.62 2.29 -14.78
N PHE A 53 -4.81 3.49 -14.20
CA PHE A 53 -6.13 3.96 -13.80
C PHE A 53 -7.07 4.13 -15.00
N MET A 54 -6.59 4.69 -16.10
CA MET A 54 -7.39 4.90 -17.32
C MET A 54 -7.84 3.59 -17.98
N ILE A 55 -6.94 2.60 -18.07
CA ILE A 55 -7.28 1.26 -18.61
C ILE A 55 -8.28 0.53 -17.68
N ASN A 56 -8.35 0.94 -16.41
CA ASN A 56 -9.32 0.45 -15.44
C ASN A 56 -10.52 1.40 -15.28
N ASP A 57 -10.91 2.11 -16.34
CA ASP A 57 -12.13 2.92 -16.42
C ASP A 57 -12.20 4.11 -15.44
N ILE A 58 -11.07 4.59 -14.93
CA ILE A 58 -11.01 5.85 -14.17
C ILE A 58 -10.63 6.99 -15.09
N ASP A 59 -11.47 8.02 -15.15
CA ASP A 59 -11.21 9.16 -16.02
C ASP A 59 -9.98 9.96 -15.59
N GLU A 60 -9.25 10.45 -16.60
CA GLU A 60 -8.02 11.20 -16.42
C GLU A 60 -8.19 12.44 -15.54
N LYS A 61 -9.32 13.15 -15.66
CA LYS A 61 -9.56 14.38 -14.90
C LYS A 61 -9.78 14.08 -13.42
N SER A 62 -10.55 13.06 -13.09
CA SER A 62 -10.79 12.63 -11.71
C SER A 62 -9.52 12.10 -11.08
N PHE A 63 -8.70 11.33 -11.81
CA PHE A 63 -7.39 10.91 -11.33
C PHE A 63 -6.52 12.14 -11.03
N ASP A 64 -6.31 13.04 -12.00
CA ASP A 64 -5.40 14.17 -11.84
C ASP A 64 -5.85 15.12 -10.72
N LYS A 65 -7.16 15.41 -10.65
CA LYS A 65 -7.76 16.24 -9.61
C LYS A 65 -7.56 15.61 -8.24
N THR A 66 -7.84 14.31 -8.10
CA THR A 66 -7.78 13.63 -6.82
C THR A 66 -6.34 13.40 -6.37
N PHE A 67 -5.47 12.95 -7.26
CA PHE A 67 -4.05 12.70 -6.99
C PHE A 67 -3.31 13.96 -6.51
N LYS A 68 -3.69 15.14 -7.03
CA LYS A 68 -3.14 16.45 -6.61
C LYS A 68 -3.90 17.08 -5.44
N SER A 69 -4.97 16.46 -4.94
CA SER A 69 -5.82 17.04 -3.91
C SER A 69 -5.13 17.19 -2.56
N PHE A 70 -5.63 18.15 -1.77
CA PHE A 70 -5.18 18.33 -0.39
C PHE A 70 -5.42 17.07 0.47
N ALA A 71 -6.53 16.35 0.23
CA ALA A 71 -6.85 15.11 0.94
C ALA A 71 -5.77 14.04 0.73
N VAL A 72 -5.37 13.80 -0.52
CA VAL A 72 -4.29 12.86 -0.85
C VAL A 72 -2.95 13.31 -0.26
N LYS A 73 -2.62 14.61 -0.36
CA LYS A 73 -1.38 15.16 0.23
C LYS A 73 -1.34 14.96 1.75
N ARG A 74 -2.44 15.23 2.46
CA ARG A 74 -2.53 15.08 3.91
C ARG A 74 -2.34 13.61 4.33
N GLU A 75 -3.07 12.69 3.70
CA GLU A 75 -2.98 11.27 4.05
C GLU A 75 -1.60 10.69 3.71
N PHE A 76 -1.01 11.10 2.59
CA PHE A 76 0.36 10.71 2.22
C PHE A 76 1.37 11.13 3.30
N ASN A 77 1.33 12.38 3.76
CA ASN A 77 2.22 12.86 4.80
C ASN A 77 2.04 12.08 6.12
N LYS A 78 0.80 11.77 6.48
CA LYS A 78 0.49 10.94 7.66
C LYS A 78 1.09 9.54 7.53
N MET A 79 0.96 8.89 6.37
CA MET A 79 1.53 7.57 6.10
C MET A 79 3.07 7.60 6.14
N GLN A 80 3.70 8.64 5.60
CA GLN A 80 5.15 8.82 5.65
C GLN A 80 5.66 8.94 7.09
N SER A 81 5.00 9.75 7.94
CA SER A 81 5.35 9.87 9.36
C SER A 81 5.18 8.53 10.09
N LYS A 82 4.09 7.80 9.85
CA LYS A 82 3.87 6.47 10.43
C LYS A 82 4.94 5.46 10.00
N THR A 83 5.33 5.49 8.73
CA THR A 83 6.39 4.62 8.19
C THR A 83 7.74 4.92 8.82
N ARG A 84 8.07 6.21 9.00
CA ARG A 84 9.28 6.64 9.70
C ARG A 84 9.30 6.11 11.13
N PHE A 85 8.21 6.32 11.88
CA PHE A 85 8.08 5.82 13.24
C PHE A 85 8.25 4.29 13.31
N MET A 86 7.61 3.54 12.40
CA MET A 86 7.77 2.08 12.33
C MET A 86 9.22 1.64 12.09
N ARG A 87 9.95 2.34 11.21
CA ARG A 87 11.37 2.06 10.95
C ARG A 87 12.25 2.34 12.17
N GLU A 88 11.96 3.41 12.91
CA GLU A 88 12.65 3.73 14.18
C GLU A 88 12.43 2.63 15.23
N GLN A 89 11.29 1.93 15.19
CA GLN A 89 10.99 0.74 16.01
C GLN A 89 11.57 -0.57 15.44
N GLY A 90 12.46 -0.51 14.44
CA GLY A 90 13.08 -1.68 13.83
C GLY A 90 12.20 -2.45 12.83
N ILE A 91 11.05 -1.90 12.43
CA ILE A 91 10.18 -2.50 11.40
C ILE A 91 10.64 -2.01 10.03
N THR A 92 11.41 -2.84 9.33
CA THR A 92 12.06 -2.48 8.05
C THR A 92 11.58 -3.30 6.86
N GLY A 93 10.78 -4.34 7.09
CA GLY A 93 10.30 -5.28 6.07
C GLY A 93 8.78 -5.30 5.88
N VAL A 94 8.35 -5.79 4.73
CA VAL A 94 6.93 -6.05 4.41
C VAL A 94 6.80 -7.48 3.84
N PRO A 95 5.66 -8.17 4.05
CA PRO A 95 4.54 -7.77 4.92
C PRO A 95 4.93 -7.79 6.41
N THR A 96 4.36 -6.88 7.21
CA THR A 96 4.45 -6.90 8.68
C THR A 96 3.07 -6.56 9.25
N LEU A 97 2.56 -7.39 10.16
CA LEU A 97 1.32 -7.14 10.88
C LEU A 97 1.63 -6.77 12.34
N ILE A 98 1.10 -5.62 12.78
CA ILE A 98 1.17 -5.14 14.17
C ILE A 98 -0.23 -5.15 14.77
N ILE A 99 -0.43 -5.92 15.85
CA ILE A 99 -1.71 -6.13 16.52
C ILE A 99 -1.72 -5.35 17.83
N ASN A 100 -2.79 -4.58 18.07
CA ASN A 100 -2.95 -3.71 19.24
C ASN A 100 -1.77 -2.75 19.50
N GLY A 101 -0.99 -2.41 18.47
CA GLY A 101 0.22 -1.58 18.60
C GLY A 101 1.34 -2.21 19.44
N LYS A 102 1.19 -3.47 19.85
CA LYS A 102 2.04 -4.13 20.85
C LYS A 102 2.70 -5.40 20.32
N TYR A 103 1.97 -6.20 19.53
CA TYR A 103 2.44 -7.50 19.07
C TYR A 103 2.82 -7.43 17.59
N LYS A 104 4.04 -7.83 17.25
CA LYS A 104 4.50 -8.03 15.87
C LYS A 104 4.42 -9.52 15.56
N SER A 105 3.62 -9.89 14.55
CA SER A 105 3.59 -11.28 14.08
C SER A 105 4.92 -11.65 13.42
N ILE A 106 5.41 -12.85 13.70
CA ILE A 106 6.57 -13.44 13.05
C ILE A 106 6.05 -14.58 12.17
N ASP A 107 5.98 -14.34 10.86
CA ASP A 107 5.37 -15.29 9.91
C ASP A 107 6.10 -16.64 9.86
N THR A 108 7.38 -16.71 10.25
CA THR A 108 8.19 -17.93 10.17
C THR A 108 7.82 -19.01 11.20
N SER A 109 7.01 -18.70 12.20
CA SER A 109 6.60 -19.65 13.25
C SER A 109 5.22 -20.27 13.03
N VAL A 110 4.49 -19.83 12.01
CA VAL A 110 3.09 -20.24 11.77
C VAL A 110 3.03 -21.26 10.63
N LYS A 111 2.40 -22.41 10.87
CA LYS A 111 2.43 -23.56 9.96
C LYS A 111 1.29 -23.54 8.93
N SER A 112 0.22 -22.78 9.19
CA SER A 112 -0.91 -22.64 8.27
C SER A 112 -1.59 -21.27 8.38
N MET A 113 -2.35 -20.90 7.34
CA MET A 113 -3.16 -19.67 7.34
C MET A 113 -4.22 -19.68 8.46
N ASP A 114 -4.72 -20.85 8.84
CA ASP A 114 -5.72 -20.96 9.91
C ASP A 114 -5.10 -20.75 11.29
N GLU A 115 -3.90 -21.28 11.52
CA GLU A 115 -3.12 -21.00 12.73
C GLU A 115 -2.78 -19.50 12.82
N TYR A 116 -2.45 -18.86 11.68
CA TYR A 116 -2.21 -17.42 11.62
C TYR A 116 -3.44 -16.62 12.07
N LYS A 117 -4.62 -16.95 11.52
CA LYS A 117 -5.87 -16.29 11.88
C LYS A 117 -6.21 -16.48 13.36
N ALA A 118 -6.03 -17.70 13.89
CA ALA A 118 -6.27 -17.99 15.30
C ALA A 118 -5.33 -17.18 16.21
N LEU A 119 -4.05 -17.10 15.87
CA LEU A 119 -3.08 -16.27 16.58
C LEU A 119 -3.48 -14.79 16.57
N VAL A 120 -3.86 -14.26 15.39
CA VAL A 120 -4.31 -12.87 15.27
C VAL A 120 -5.54 -12.62 16.14
N GLN A 121 -6.54 -13.50 16.10
CA GLN A 121 -7.75 -13.39 16.93
C GLN A 121 -7.44 -13.45 18.43
N TYR A 122 -6.52 -14.32 18.85
CA TYR A 122 -6.08 -14.39 20.23
C TYR A 122 -5.42 -13.08 20.68
N LEU A 123 -4.51 -12.54 19.87
CA LEU A 123 -3.78 -11.32 20.17
C LEU A 123 -4.65 -10.05 20.12
N LEU A 124 -5.76 -10.06 19.37
CA LEU A 124 -6.73 -8.95 19.36
C LEU A 124 -7.45 -8.79 20.70
N ASN A 125 -7.66 -9.88 21.43
CA ASN A 125 -8.35 -9.91 22.72
C ASN A 125 -7.40 -9.80 23.94
N LYS A 126 -6.13 -9.41 23.70
CA LYS A 126 -5.05 -9.30 24.69
C LYS A 126 -4.45 -7.91 24.74
#